data_AF-A0A1H8R4Q2-F1
#
_entry.id   AF-A0A1H8R4Q2-F1
#
_cell.length_a   1.000
_cell.length_b   1.000
_cell.length_c   1.000
_cell.angle_alpha   90.00
_cell.angle_beta   90.00
_cell.angle_gamma   90.00
#
_symmetry.space_group_name_H-M   'P 1'
#
loop_
_entity.id
_entity.type
_entity.pdbx_description
1 polymer ?
#
loop_
_entity_poly.entity_id
_entity_poly.type
_entity_poly.pdbx_seq_one_letter_code
_entity_poly.pdbx_strand_id
1 'polypeptide(L)' 'MSKFKVGDIVPYRNTRGNIKKAEITSFETVDNGKVWFHGIDTDTKAKVWYPLHISEKLIQQ' A
#
# COMPACT_ATOMS: atom_id res chain seq x y z
N MET A 1 -8.33 9.02 10.39
CA MET A 1 -7.58 7.76 10.57
C MET A 1 -7.74 6.93 9.31
N SER A 2 -6.64 6.58 8.64
CA SER A 2 -6.70 5.58 7.56
C SER A 2 -7.42 4.34 8.09
N LYS A 3 -8.34 3.78 7.31
CA LYS A 3 -9.07 2.56 7.68
C LYS A 3 -8.18 1.31 7.69
N PHE A 4 -6.97 1.41 7.15
CA PHE A 4 -6.05 0.30 7.01
C PHE A 4 -5.25 0.04 8.28
N LYS A 5 -5.02 -1.24 8.56
CA LYS A 5 -4.16 -1.77 9.61
C LYS A 5 -3.14 -2.77 9.04
N VAL A 6 -2.14 -3.11 9.84
CA VAL A 6 -1.21 -4.20 9.53
C VAL A 6 -2.00 -5.52 9.39
N GLY A 7 -1.66 -6.30 8.36
CA GLY A 7 -2.36 -7.52 7.95
C GLY A 7 -3.49 -7.30 6.93
N ASP A 8 -3.88 -6.05 6.65
CA ASP A 8 -4.86 -5.80 5.59
C ASP A 8 -4.24 -6.00 4.21
N ILE A 9 -5.02 -6.57 3.29
CA ILE A 9 -4.67 -6.68 1.88
C ILE A 9 -5.25 -5.47 1.14
N VAL A 10 -4.38 -4.64 0.58
CA VAL A 10 -4.74 -3.36 -0.05
C VAL A 10 -4.24 -3.26 -1.48
N PRO A 11 -4.93 -2.50 -2.36
CA PRO A 11 -4.49 -2.32 -3.74
C PRO A 11 -3.32 -1.33 -3.84
N TYR A 12 -2.37 -1.61 -4.72
CA TYR A 12 -1.32 -0.67 -5.11
C TYR A 12 -1.10 -0.70 -6.61
N ARG A 13 -0.50 0.36 -7.16
CA ARG A 13 -0.13 0.41 -8.58
C ARG A 13 1.36 0.12 -8.71
N ASN A 14 1.70 -0.95 -9.44
CA ASN A 14 3.10 -1.27 -9.69
C ASN A 14 3.72 -0.33 -10.76
N THR A 15 5.02 -0.46 -10.99
CA THR A 15 5.76 0.38 -11.95
C THR A 15 5.28 0.23 -13.41
N ARG A 16 4.56 -0.85 -13.73
CA ARG A 16 3.94 -1.09 -15.05
C ARG A 16 2.52 -0.50 -15.16
N GLY A 17 2.04 0.18 -14.12
CA GLY A 17 0.70 0.77 -14.09
C GLY A 17 -0.43 -0.20 -13.71
N ASN A 18 -0.11 -1.47 -13.46
CA ASN A 18 -1.11 -2.47 -13.11
C ASN A 18 -1.50 -2.35 -11.64
N ILE A 19 -2.80 -2.51 -11.37
CA ILE A 19 -3.30 -2.62 -9.99
C ILE A 19 -3.03 -4.04 -9.49
N LYS A 20 -2.30 -4.13 -8.38
CA LYS A 20 -1.94 -5.35 -7.67
C LYS A 20 -2.37 -5.26 -6.21
N LYS A 21 -2.20 -6.33 -5.46
CA LYS A 21 -2.58 -6.42 -4.05
C LYS A 21 -1.34 -6.69 -3.20
N ALA A 22 -1.25 -6.02 -2.06
CA ALA A 22 -0.19 -6.25 -1.09
C ALA A 22 -0.77 -6.33 0.32
N GLU A 23 -0.23 -7.23 1.13
CA GLU A 23 -0.51 -7.28 2.56
C GLU A 23 0.36 -6.26 3.28
N ILE A 24 -0.25 -5.40 4.10
CA ILE A 24 0.47 -4.39 4.88
C ILE A 24 1.24 -5.06 6.01
N THR A 25 2.55 -4.82 6.07
CA THR A 25 3.42 -5.30 7.15
C THR A 25 3.76 -4.21 8.16
N SER A 26 3.86 -2.95 7.72
CA SER A 26 4.13 -1.82 8.62
C SER A 26 3.77 -0.48 7.95
N PHE A 27 3.75 0.58 8.75
CA PHE A 27 3.56 1.95 8.29
C PHE A 27 4.79 2.79 8.58
N GLU A 28 5.03 3.76 7.72
CA GLU A 28 6.11 4.73 7.86
C GLU A 28 5.59 6.12 7.52
N THR A 29 5.87 7.09 8.39
CA THR A 29 5.63 8.50 8.11
C THR A 29 6.90 9.08 7.50
N VAL A 30 6.83 9.49 6.23
CA VAL A 30 7.97 10.13 5.54
C VAL A 30 7.98 11.64 5.81
N ASP A 31 9.12 12.30 5.58
CA ASP A 31 9.42 13.70 5.94
C ASP A 31 8.35 14.74 5.57
N ASN A 32 7.52 14.46 4.54
CA ASN A 32 6.42 15.32 4.12
C ASN A 32 5.10 15.08 4.88
N GLY A 33 5.15 14.43 6.05
CA GLY A 33 3.98 14.04 6.86
C GLY A 33 3.06 13.02 6.19
N LYS A 34 3.46 12.45 5.04
CA LYS A 34 2.68 11.46 4.30
C LYS A 34 2.96 10.07 4.86
N VAL A 35 1.92 9.26 4.98
CA VAL A 35 2.05 7.87 5.40
C VAL A 35 2.22 6.96 4.19
N TRP A 36 3.25 6.13 4.24
CA TRP A 36 3.50 5.02 3.33
C TRP A 36 3.26 3.72 4.10
N PHE A 37 2.85 2.68 3.38
CA PHE A 37 2.88 1.33 3.92
C PHE A 37 4.04 0.56 3.31
N HIS A 38 4.66 -0.26 4.13
CA HIS A 38 5.45 -1.39 3.67
C HIS A 38 4.53 -2.60 3.63
N GLY A 39 4.68 -3.41 2.61
CA GLY A 39 3.88 -4.60 2.43
C GLY A 39 4.55 -5.66 1.58
N ILE A 40 3.86 -6.77 1.42
CA ILE A 40 4.29 -7.91 0.61
C ILE A 40 3.23 -8.15 -0.46
N ASP A 41 3.63 -8.09 -1.72
CA ASP A 41 2.74 -8.41 -2.84
C ASP A 41 2.22 -9.84 -2.70
N THR A 42 0.90 -10.01 -2.82
CA THR A 42 0.25 -11.29 -2.52
C THR A 42 0.62 -12.40 -3.50
N ASP A 43 0.92 -12.03 -4.76
CA ASP A 43 1.22 -12.94 -5.86
C ASP A 43 2.72 -13.29 -5.90
N THR A 44 3.54 -12.25 -5.92
CA THR A 44 4.99 -12.34 -6.21
C THR A 44 5.86 -12.38 -4.97
N LYS A 45 5.30 -12.11 -3.79
CA LYS A 45 6.03 -11.94 -2.52
C LYS A 45 7.09 -10.83 -2.55
N ALA A 46 7.02 -9.93 -3.53
CA ALA A 46 7.89 -8.78 -3.62
C ALA A 46 7.60 -7.80 -2.47
N LYS A 47 8.65 -7.13 -1.97
CA LYS A 47 8.50 -6.03 -1.02
C LYS A 47 7.88 -4.83 -1.74
N VAL A 48 6.88 -4.24 -1.13
CA VAL A 48 6.15 -3.07 -1.63
C VAL A 48 6.34 -1.94 -0.65
N TRP A 49 6.69 -0.77 -1.17
CA TRP A 49 6.67 0.49 -0.42
C TRP A 49 5.83 1.48 -1.21
N TYR A 50 4.68 1.86 -0.66
CA TYR A 50 3.67 2.57 -1.43
C TYR A 50 2.88 3.61 -0.61
N PRO A 51 2.48 4.75 -1.19
CA PRO A 51 1.76 5.78 -0.46
C PRO A 51 0.34 5.34 -0.09
N LEU A 52 0.02 5.38 1.21
CA LEU A 52 -1.24 4.86 1.76
C LEU A 52 -2.48 5.55 1.16
N HIS A 53 -2.43 6.88 1.06
CA HIS A 53 -3.52 7.69 0.48
C HIS A 53 -3.81 7.39 -0.99
N ILE A 54 -2.86 6.85 -1.75
CA ILE A 54 -3.11 6.44 -3.14
C ILE A 54 -3.83 5.09 -3.15
N SER A 55 -3.46 4.16 -2.25
CA SER A 55 -4.18 2.90 -2.05
C SER A 55 -5.64 3.14 -1.68
N GLU A 56 -5.92 4.09 -0.77
CA GLU A 56 -7.29 4.46 -0.39
C GLU A 56 -8.13 4.91 -1.61
N LYS A 57 -7.54 5.71 -2.50
CA LYS A 57 -8.21 6.17 -3.73
C LYS A 57 -8.52 5.04 -4.70
N LEU A 58 -7.68 4.00 -4.76
CA LEU A 58 -7.90 2.85 -5.64
C LEU A 58 -9.09 1.97 -5.18
N ILE A 59 -9.50 2.05 -3.91
CA ILE A 59 -10.70 1.34 -3.40
C ILE A 59 -12.00 2.09 -3.75
N GLN A 60 -11.92 3.41 -3.93
CA GLN A 60 -13.10 4.25 -4.19
C GLN A 60 -13.46 4.38 -5.68
N GLN A 61 -12.72 3.72 -6.57
CA GLN A 61 -13.00 3.65 -8.01
C GLN A 61 -13.93 2.50 -8.33
#